data_AF-A0A938NMV0-F1
#
_entry.id   AF-A0A938NMV0-F1
#
_cell.length_a   1.000
_cell.length_b   1.000
_cell.length_c   1.000
_cell.angle_alpha   90.00
_cell.angle_beta   90.00
_cell.angle_gamma   90.00
#
_symmetry.space_group_name_H-M   'P 1'
#
loop_
_entity.id
_entity.type
_entity.pdbx_description
1 polymer ?
#
loop_
_entity_poly.entity_id
_entity_poly.type
_entity_poly.pdbx_seq_one_letter_code
_entity_poly.pdbx_strand_id
1 'polypeptide(L)' 'MKSLCSFTIKTFVLVTVFILFTASGSALGAGFALIEQGVSGLGNAYAGGAASDEDATTVFFNPDGLTRLDGQQFI' A
#
# COMPACT_ATOMS: atom_id res chain seq x y z
N MET A 1 50.58 3.25 -25.97
CA MET A 1 50.27 2.28 -24.87
C MET A 1 49.31 2.83 -23.82
N LYS A 2 49.38 4.11 -23.39
CA LYS A 2 48.47 4.67 -22.36
C LYS A 2 46.98 4.74 -22.78
N SER A 3 46.68 5.03 -24.06
CA SER A 3 45.28 5.09 -24.53
C SER A 3 44.62 3.72 -24.64
N LEU A 4 45.38 2.67 -24.97
CA LEU A 4 44.88 1.29 -25.04
C LEU A 4 44.50 0.76 -23.64
N CYS A 5 45.33 1.04 -22.63
CA CYS A 5 45.02 0.71 -21.23
C CYS A 5 43.78 1.47 -20.71
N SER A 6 43.66 2.77 -21.03
CA SER A 6 42.49 3.58 -20.65
C SER A 6 41.20 3.14 -21.35
N PHE A 7 41.28 2.70 -22.62
CA PHE A 7 40.14 2.18 -23.37
C PHE A 7 39.62 0.88 -22.76
N THR A 8 40.50 -0.08 -22.47
CA THR A 8 40.14 -1.35 -21.81
C THR A 8 39.49 -1.13 -20.45
N ILE A 9 40.01 -0.20 -19.64
CA ILE A 9 39.43 0.14 -18.33
C ILE A 9 38.02 0.72 -18.49
N LYS A 10 37.82 1.65 -19.44
CA LYS A 10 36.50 2.26 -19.69
C LYS A 10 35.47 1.23 -20.15
N THR A 11 35.84 0.32 -21.04
CA THR A 11 34.95 -0.74 -21.51
C THR A 11 34.56 -1.69 -20.38
N PHE A 12 35.50 -2.06 -19.51
CA PHE A 12 35.22 -2.94 -18.37
C PHE A 12 34.26 -2.28 -17.37
N VAL A 13 34.45 -0.99 -17.10
CA VAL A 13 33.55 -0.20 -16.25
C VAL A 13 32.15 -0.12 -16.86
N LEU A 14 32.03 0.16 -18.16
CA LEU A 14 30.73 0.23 -18.85
C LEU A 14 29.98 -1.10 -18.82
N VAL A 15 30.67 -2.21 -19.05
CA VAL A 15 30.07 -3.55 -18.97
C VAL A 15 29.59 -3.85 -17.56
N THR A 16 30.37 -3.51 -16.54
CA THR A 16 30.01 -3.74 -15.14
C THR A 16 28.79 -2.92 -14.72
N VAL A 17 28.72 -1.65 -15.11
CA VAL A 17 27.57 -0.77 -14.84
C VAL A 17 26.32 -1.27 -15.54
N PHE A 18 26.43 -1.71 -16.80
CA PHE A 18 25.31 -2.24 -17.56
C PHE A 18 24.73 -3.50 -16.90
N ILE A 19 25.59 -4.44 -16.49
CA ILE A 19 25.17 -5.66 -15.79
C ILE A 19 24.42 -5.30 -14.50
N LEU A 20 24.96 -4.41 -13.67
CA LEU A 20 24.31 -4.00 -12.42
C LEU A 20 22.95 -3.32 -12.64
N PHE A 21 22.81 -2.52 -13.69
CA PHE A 21 21.56 -1.85 -14.02
C PHE A 21 20.47 -2.83 -14.50
N THR A 22 20.86 -3.86 -15.26
CA THR A 22 19.91 -4.89 -15.72
C THR A 22 19.62 -5.95 -14.67
N ALA A 23 20.53 -6.15 -13.72
CA ALA A 23 20.38 -7.14 -12.65
C ALA A 23 19.63 -6.59 -11.42
N SER A 24 19.29 -5.29 -11.39
CA SER A 24 18.51 -4.74 -10.28
C SER A 24 17.08 -5.25 -10.32
N GLY A 25 16.62 -5.84 -9.22
CA GLY A 25 15.22 -6.22 -9.02
C GLY A 25 14.32 -5.05 -8.61
N SER A 26 13.01 -5.29 -8.57
CA SER A 26 12.04 -4.31 -8.10
C SER A 26 12.14 -4.10 -6.59
N ALA A 27 12.27 -2.85 -6.15
CA ALA A 27 12.07 -2.49 -4.75
C ALA A 27 10.57 -2.28 -4.48
N LEU A 28 10.02 -3.07 -3.56
CA LEU A 28 8.62 -2.92 -3.13
C LEU A 28 8.53 -1.94 -1.96
N GLY A 29 7.59 -1.00 -2.05
CA GLY A 29 7.21 -0.11 -0.93
C GLY A 29 6.04 -0.68 -0.13
N ALA A 30 5.91 -0.25 1.13
CA ALA A 30 4.71 -0.48 1.93
C ALA A 30 3.66 0.61 1.67
N GLY A 31 2.38 0.27 1.80
CA GLY A 31 1.27 1.22 1.81
C GLY A 31 0.76 1.49 3.23
N PHE A 32 -0.12 2.49 3.38
CA PHE A 32 -0.88 2.74 4.59
C PHE A 32 -2.34 2.35 4.36
N ALA A 33 -2.97 1.75 5.37
CA ALA A 33 -4.40 1.46 5.37
C ALA A 33 -5.10 2.52 6.22
N LEU A 34 -6.13 3.16 5.65
CA LEU A 34 -7.02 4.05 6.38
C LEU A 34 -8.28 3.28 6.74
N ILE A 35 -8.71 3.42 7.99
CA ILE A 35 -9.88 2.72 8.54
C ILE A 35 -11.04 3.71 8.78
N GLU A 36 -10.81 4.99 8.55
CA GLU A 36 -11.74 6.06 8.88
C GLU A 36 -12.92 6.14 7.91
N GLN A 37 -13.90 5.24 8.06
CA GLN A 37 -15.12 5.20 7.25
C GLN A 37 -16.29 5.97 7.87
N GLY A 38 -16.21 6.34 9.16
CA GLY A 38 -17.28 6.98 9.90
C GLY A 38 -16.81 7.57 11.23
N VAL A 39 -17.72 8.20 11.97
CA VAL A 39 -17.38 8.78 13.29
C VAL A 39 -17.70 7.82 14.44
N SER A 40 -18.64 6.89 14.25
CA SER A 40 -19.09 5.91 15.25
C SER A 40 -17.96 5.06 15.83
N GLY A 41 -17.04 4.57 15.00
CA GLY A 41 -15.88 3.78 15.44
C GLY A 41 -14.68 4.61 15.92
N LEU A 42 -14.61 5.90 15.60
CA LEU A 42 -13.40 6.71 15.78
C LEU A 42 -12.97 6.83 17.26
N GLY A 43 -13.94 7.01 18.16
CA GLY A 43 -13.67 7.16 19.60
C GLY A 43 -13.18 5.88 20.30
N ASN A 44 -13.39 4.71 19.67
CA ASN A 44 -12.96 3.41 20.18
C ASN A 44 -11.92 2.74 19.26
N ALA A 45 -11.26 3.51 18.40
CA ALA A 45 -10.28 3.02 17.44
C ALA A 45 -10.78 1.84 16.57
N TYR A 46 -12.07 1.84 16.23
CA TYR A 46 -12.75 0.78 15.45
C TYR A 46 -12.67 -0.62 16.08
N ALA A 47 -12.42 -0.72 17.40
CA ALA A 47 -12.42 -2.00 18.08
C ALA A 47 -13.81 -2.66 18.00
N GLY A 48 -13.86 -3.88 17.46
CA GLY A 48 -15.11 -4.60 17.23
C GLY A 48 -15.93 -4.13 16.02
N GLY A 49 -15.38 -3.29 15.13
CA GLY A 49 -16.11 -2.67 14.02
C GLY A 49 -16.81 -3.62 13.03
N ALA A 50 -16.48 -4.92 13.04
CA ALA A 50 -17.20 -5.93 12.25
C ALA A 50 -18.46 -6.50 12.93
N ALA A 51 -18.63 -6.29 14.25
CA ALA A 51 -19.81 -6.73 15.01
C ALA A 51 -20.69 -5.56 15.49
N SER A 52 -20.22 -4.35 15.22
CA SER A 52 -20.78 -3.08 15.62
C SER A 52 -21.61 -2.51 14.46
N ASP A 53 -22.89 -2.23 14.72
CA ASP A 53 -23.88 -1.82 13.72
C ASP A 53 -24.58 -0.54 14.17
N GLU A 54 -23.79 0.51 14.41
CA GLU A 54 -24.30 1.79 14.94
C GLU A 54 -24.85 2.72 13.84
N ASP A 55 -24.33 2.62 12.61
CA ASP A 55 -24.74 3.42 11.47
C ASP A 55 -24.44 2.72 10.13
N ALA A 56 -24.82 3.37 9.02
CA ALA A 56 -24.68 2.80 7.68
C ALA A 56 -23.23 2.51 7.24
N THR A 57 -22.23 3.06 7.94
CA THR A 57 -20.82 2.79 7.64
C THR A 57 -20.42 1.34 7.95
N THR A 58 -21.25 0.59 8.68
CA THR A 58 -21.09 -0.87 8.85
C THR A 58 -21.00 -1.58 7.49
N VAL A 59 -21.57 -1.03 6.40
CA VAL A 59 -21.42 -1.60 5.05
C VAL A 59 -19.96 -1.83 4.64
N PHE A 60 -19.01 -1.02 5.12
CA PHE A 60 -17.59 -1.14 4.80
C PHE A 60 -16.88 -2.24 5.60
N PHE A 61 -17.43 -2.63 6.75
CA PHE A 61 -16.81 -3.60 7.67
C PHE A 61 -17.56 -4.93 7.75
N ASN A 62 -18.88 -4.87 7.89
CA ASN A 62 -19.78 -6.00 7.89
C ASN A 62 -21.16 -5.62 7.28
N PRO A 63 -21.40 -5.91 5.98
CA PRO A 63 -22.64 -5.55 5.32
C PRO A 63 -23.89 -6.24 5.91
N ASP A 64 -23.75 -7.34 6.66
CA ASP A 64 -24.86 -7.96 7.38
C ASP A 64 -25.45 -7.02 8.44
N GLY A 65 -24.63 -6.11 8.97
CA GLY A 65 -25.02 -5.08 9.91
C GLY A 65 -26.13 -4.16 9.42
N LEU A 66 -26.25 -3.96 8.11
CA LEU A 66 -27.33 -3.18 7.51
C LEU A 66 -28.71 -3.76 7.82
N THR A 67 -28.82 -5.07 8.06
CA THR A 67 -30.09 -5.72 8.41
C THR A 67 -30.60 -5.34 9.80
N ARG A 68 -29.72 -4.79 10.64
CA ARG A 68 -30.01 -4.37 12.02
C ARG A 68 -30.27 -2.87 12.14
N LEU A 69 -30.10 -2.11 11.07
CA LEU A 69 -30.37 -0.67 11.03
C LEU A 69 -31.82 -0.40 10.65
N ASP A 70 -32.45 0.50 11.40
CA ASP A 70 -33.83 0.91 11.13
C ASP A 70 -33.89 2.04 10.10
N GLY A 71 -34.85 1.93 9.18
CA GLY A 71 -35.15 2.97 8.20
C GLY A 71 -34.06 3.17 7.15
N GLN A 72 -34.18 4.29 6.42
CA GLN A 72 -33.24 4.63 5.37
C GLN A 72 -32.12 5.51 5.93
N GLN A 73 -30.88 5.08 5.72
CA GLN A 73 -29.69 5.73 6.24
C GLN A 73 -28.85 6.30 5.09
N PHE A 74 -28.13 7.39 5.35
CA PHE A 74 -27.16 7.97 4.43
C PHE A 74 -25.74 7.69 4.92
N ILE A 75 -24.81 7.58 3.97
CA ILE A 75 -23.37 7.46 4.20
C ILE A 75 -22.72 8.75 3.71
#